data_AF-A0A9E1ZU08-F1
#
_entry.id   AF-A0A9E1ZU08-F1
#
_cell.length_a   1.000
_cell.length_b   1.000
_cell.length_c   1.000
_cell.angle_alpha   90.00
_cell.angle_beta   90.00
_cell.angle_gamma   90.00
#
_symmetry.space_group_name_H-M   'P 1'
#
loop_
_entity.id
_entity.type
_entity.pdbx_description
1 polymer ?
#
loop_
_entity_poly.entity_id
_entity_poly.type
_entity_poly.pdbx_seq_one_letter_code
_entity_poly.pdbx_strand_id
1 'polypeptide(L)'
;MKSNHINYLVVGSFVLVALIGFVVGIATLTGRTGGTETYYAVYNNVTGIKVGTRVLYEGFHVGQVETIEPKPKQGRMQFRVDFSVREGWKIPENSV
;
A
#
# COMPACT_ATOMS: atom_id res chain seq x y z
N MET A 1 -8.36 -42.13 -29.59
CA MET A 1 -8.49 -40.66 -29.44
C MET A 1 -8.71 -40.28 -27.96
N LYS A 2 -7.87 -40.77 -27.02
CA LYS A 2 -8.07 -40.61 -25.56
C LYS A 2 -7.03 -39.68 -24.89
N SER A 3 -6.06 -39.17 -25.65
CA SER A 3 -4.92 -38.36 -25.17
C SER A 3 -5.17 -36.85 -25.15
N ASN A 4 -6.10 -36.34 -25.97
CA ASN A 4 -6.29 -34.89 -26.09
C ASN A 4 -6.77 -34.25 -24.78
N HIS A 5 -7.69 -34.90 -24.05
CA HIS A 5 -8.17 -34.39 -22.76
C HIS A 5 -7.06 -34.30 -21.71
N ILE A 6 -6.12 -35.25 -21.69
CA ILE A 6 -4.97 -35.22 -20.78
C ILE A 6 -4.04 -34.06 -21.15
N ASN A 7 -3.78 -33.85 -22.44
CA ASN A 7 -2.95 -32.73 -22.89
C ASN A 7 -3.58 -31.37 -22.53
N TYR A 8 -4.88 -31.20 -22.71
CA TYR A 8 -5.57 -29.98 -22.31
C TYR A 8 -5.53 -29.76 -20.79
N LEU A 9 -5.63 -30.83 -20.00
CA LEU A 9 -5.49 -30.76 -18.55
C LEU A 9 -4.08 -30.30 -18.16
N VAL A 10 -3.04 -30.90 -18.73
CA VAL A 10 -1.64 -30.57 -18.44
C VAL A 10 -1.32 -29.13 -18.82
N VAL A 11 -1.73 -28.70 -20.02
CA VAL A 11 -1.52 -27.32 -20.48
C VAL A 11 -2.30 -26.33 -19.60
N GLY A 12 -3.56 -26.64 -19.27
CA GLY A 12 -4.38 -25.80 -18.40
C GLY A 12 -3.76 -25.64 -17.01
N SER A 13 -3.31 -26.73 -16.39
CA SER A 13 -2.63 -26.68 -15.10
C SER A 13 -1.32 -25.89 -15.16
N PHE A 14 -0.53 -26.05 -16.22
CA PHE A 14 0.71 -25.28 -16.41
C PHE A 14 0.43 -23.76 -16.48
N VAL A 15 -0.55 -23.36 -17.28
CA VAL A 15 -0.96 -21.95 -17.38
C VAL A 15 -1.46 -21.42 -16.04
N LEU A 16 -2.23 -22.22 -15.30
CA LEU A 16 -2.73 -21.83 -13.98
C LEU A 16 -1.58 -21.62 -12.98
N VAL A 17 -0.61 -22.52 -12.93
CA VAL A 17 0.58 -22.38 -12.07
C VAL A 17 1.38 -21.14 -12.45
N ALA A 18 1.60 -20.90 -13.76
CA ALA A 18 2.30 -19.71 -14.24
C ALA A 18 1.56 -18.42 -13.85
N LEU A 19 0.23 -18.41 -13.95
CA LEU A 19 -0.61 -17.26 -13.57
C LEU A 19 -0.56 -16.98 -12.07
N ILE A 20 -0.64 -18.02 -11.24
CA ILE A 20 -0.48 -17.90 -9.78
C ILE A 20 0.91 -17.34 -9.45
N GLY A 21 1.96 -17.91 -10.04
CA GLY A 21 3.34 -17.42 -9.86
C GLY A 21 3.51 -15.97 -10.27
N PHE A 22 2.88 -15.55 -11.37
CA PHE A 22 2.90 -14.17 -11.83
C PHE A 22 2.22 -13.21 -10.85
N VAL A 23 1.03 -13.57 -10.35
CA VAL A 23 0.30 -12.77 -9.35
C VAL A 23 1.12 -12.63 -8.06
N VAL A 24 1.72 -13.73 -7.58
CA VAL A 24 2.60 -13.72 -6.40
C VAL A 24 3.85 -12.86 -6.65
N GLY A 25 4.45 -12.96 -7.84
CA GLY A 25 5.59 -12.14 -8.25
C GLY A 25 5.25 -10.65 -8.23
N ILE A 26 4.10 -10.25 -8.77
CA ILE A 26 3.64 -8.85 -8.70
C ILE A 26 3.42 -8.42 -7.25
N ALA A 27 2.72 -9.23 -6.45
CA ALA A 27 2.40 -8.89 -5.06
C ALA A 27 3.66 -8.66 -4.21
N THR A 28 4.69 -9.48 -4.40
CA THR A 28 5.98 -9.36 -3.70
C THR A 28 6.80 -8.17 -4.19
N LEU A 29 6.87 -7.91 -5.51
CA LEU A 29 7.57 -6.76 -6.08
C LEU A 29 6.93 -5.42 -5.71
N THR A 30 5.63 -5.39 -5.46
CA THR A 30 4.90 -4.17 -5.06
C THR A 30 5.23 -3.75 -3.62
N GLY A 31 6.00 -4.53 -2.86
CA GLY A 31 6.50 -4.15 -1.54
C GLY A 31 5.43 -4.10 -0.44
N ARG A 32 4.22 -4.58 -0.73
CA ARG A 32 3.06 -4.59 0.19
C ARG A 32 3.19 -5.61 1.33
N THR A 33 4.28 -6.38 1.36
CA THR A 33 4.55 -7.45 2.35
C THR A 33 5.56 -7.05 3.42
N GLY A 34 6.11 -5.83 3.39
CA GLY A 34 6.83 -5.28 4.54
C GLY A 34 5.84 -4.93 5.65
N GLY A 35 6.14 -5.28 6.89
CA GLY A 35 5.36 -4.82 8.02
C GLY A 35 5.30 -3.30 8.04
N THR A 36 4.09 -2.74 8.10
CA THR A 36 3.86 -1.31 8.20
C THR A 36 2.91 -1.01 9.34
N GLU A 37 3.23 0.02 10.10
CA GLU A 37 2.35 0.61 11.10
C GLU A 37 1.59 1.79 10.50
N THR A 38 0.32 1.92 10.87
CA THR A 38 -0.53 3.01 10.37
C THR A 38 -0.57 4.15 11.38
N TYR A 39 -0.24 5.35 10.91
CA TYR A 39 -0.32 6.60 11.68
C TYR A 39 -1.33 7.54 11.03
N TYR A 40 -1.85 8.50 11.79
CA TYR A 40 -2.71 9.55 11.24
C TYR A 40 -2.35 10.91 11.80
N ALA A 41 -2.53 11.94 10.98
CA ALA A 41 -2.46 13.33 11.38
C ALA A 41 -3.64 14.12 10.80
N VAL A 42 -3.98 15.23 11.44
CA VAL A 42 -5.09 16.09 11.00
C VAL A 42 -4.55 17.43 10.57
N TYR A 43 -4.78 17.78 9.31
CA TYR A 43 -4.36 19.04 8.72
C TYR A 43 -5.56 19.92 8.37
N ASN A 44 -5.35 21.23 8.37
CA ASN A 44 -6.35 22.19 7.88
C ASN A 44 -6.27 22.36 6.35
N ASN A 45 -5.16 21.94 5.74
CA ASN A 45 -4.92 22.05 4.31
C ASN A 45 -3.99 20.91 3.85
N VAL A 46 -4.34 20.25 2.74
CA VAL A 46 -3.59 19.12 2.14
C VAL A 46 -3.25 19.39 0.67
N THR A 47 -3.21 20.66 0.26
CA THR A 47 -2.89 21.07 -1.11
C THR A 47 -1.56 20.49 -1.55
N GLY A 48 -1.57 19.81 -2.71
CA GLY A 48 -0.37 19.19 -3.28
C GLY A 48 -0.04 17.80 -2.74
N ILE A 49 -0.75 17.31 -1.73
CA ILE A 49 -0.59 15.94 -1.21
C ILE A 49 -1.56 15.01 -1.95
N LYS A 50 -1.07 13.85 -2.37
CA LYS A 50 -1.86 12.80 -3.03
C LYS A 50 -1.67 11.49 -2.29
N VAL A 51 -2.61 10.58 -2.48
CA VAL A 51 -2.42 9.17 -2.10
C VAL A 51 -1.19 8.63 -2.84
N GLY A 52 -0.32 7.93 -2.12
CA GLY A 52 0.97 7.44 -2.59
C GLY A 52 2.13 8.46 -2.46
N THR A 53 1.90 9.67 -1.96
CA THR A 53 2.99 10.60 -1.65
C THR A 53 3.93 10.00 -0.61
N ARG A 54 5.25 10.06 -0.86
CA ARG A 54 6.27 9.53 0.06
C ARG A 54 6.31 10.33 1.37
N VAL A 55 6.31 9.62 2.49
CA VAL A 55 6.62 10.14 3.82
C VAL A 55 8.11 10.00 4.05
N LEU A 56 8.75 11.14 4.36
CA LEU A 56 10.19 11.23 4.53
C LEU A 56 10.51 11.61 5.98
N TYR A 57 11.56 11.01 6.53
CA TYR A 57 12.18 11.40 7.79
C TYR A 57 13.62 11.81 7.50
N GLU A 58 13.99 13.07 7.72
CA GLU A 58 15.33 13.60 7.38
C GLU A 58 15.75 13.27 5.92
N GLY A 59 14.79 13.30 4.99
CA GLY A 59 15.00 12.95 3.58
C GLY A 59 15.00 11.44 3.27
N PHE A 60 14.98 10.57 4.28
CA PHE A 60 14.89 9.12 4.11
C PHE A 60 13.44 8.67 3.95
N HIS A 61 13.17 7.79 2.97
CA HIS A 61 11.82 7.27 2.72
C HIS A 61 11.41 6.25 3.78
N VAL A 62 10.46 6.63 4.63
CA VAL A 62 9.96 5.81 5.75
C VAL A 62 8.57 5.25 5.53
N GLY A 63 7.82 5.77 4.56
CA GLY A 63 6.43 5.40 4.38
C GLY A 63 5.73 6.15 3.26
N GLN A 64 4.41 6.05 3.18
CA GLN A 64 3.61 6.77 2.19
C GLN A 64 2.23 7.17 2.74
N VAL A 65 1.60 8.14 2.08
CA VAL A 65 0.20 8.52 2.33
C VAL A 65 -0.72 7.45 1.76
N GLU A 66 -1.57 6.88 2.61
CA GLU A 66 -2.55 5.85 2.21
C GLU A 66 -3.90 6.47 1.87
N THR A 67 -4.41 7.34 2.73
CA THR A 67 -5.76 7.92 2.58
C THR A 67 -5.80 9.36 3.03
N ILE A 68 -6.66 10.16 2.39
CA ILE A 68 -6.98 11.53 2.79
C ILE A 68 -8.50 11.62 2.94
N GLU A 69 -8.99 11.72 4.18
CA GLU A 69 -10.41 11.84 4.49
C GLU A 69 -10.79 13.27 4.90
N PRO A 70 -11.71 13.95 4.19
CA PRO A 70 -12.26 15.22 4.65
C PRO A 70 -13.18 14.98 5.87
N LYS A 71 -12.95 15.75 6.94
CA LYS A 71 -13.73 15.76 8.19
C LYS A 71 -14.20 17.19 8.48
N PRO A 72 -15.51 17.49 8.35
CA PRO A 72 -16.03 18.78 8.77
C PRO A 72 -15.99 18.89 10.30
N LYS A 73 -15.36 19.95 10.83
CA LYS A 73 -15.29 20.22 12.28
C LYS A 73 -15.52 21.70 12.54
N GLN A 74 -16.54 22.02 13.35
CA GLN A 74 -16.84 23.38 13.81
C GLN A 74 -16.89 24.43 12.68
N GLY A 75 -17.55 24.11 11.56
CA GLY A 75 -17.69 25.02 10.42
C GLY A 75 -16.44 25.18 9.55
N ARG A 76 -15.39 24.39 9.78
CA ARG A 76 -14.19 24.34 8.95
C ARG A 76 -13.96 22.91 8.42
N MET A 77 -13.32 22.80 7.26
CA MET A 77 -12.90 21.50 6.73
C MET A 77 -11.53 21.16 7.29
N GLN A 78 -11.42 19.98 7.90
CA GLN A 78 -10.15 19.37 8.26
C GLN A 78 -9.94 18.12 7.42
N PHE A 79 -8.70 17.68 7.32
CA PHE A 79 -8.34 16.51 6.53
C PHE A 79 -7.55 15.57 7.42
N ARG A 80 -8.11 14.40 7.67
CA ARG A 80 -7.38 13.30 8.29
C ARG A 80 -6.55 12.63 7.21
N VAL A 81 -5.25 12.58 7.41
CA VAL A 81 -4.32 11.90 6.50
C VAL A 81 -3.80 10.68 7.24
N ASP A 82 -4.03 9.50 6.66
CA ASP A 82 -3.49 8.24 7.15
C ASP A 82 -2.23 7.89 6.36
N PHE A 83 -1.20 7.44 7.07
CA PHE A 83 0.11 7.09 6.54
C PHE A 83 0.47 5.66 6.93
N SER A 84 1.09 4.93 6.02
CA SER A 84 1.81 3.70 6.35
C SER A 84 3.27 4.05 6.57
N VAL A 85 3.83 3.63 7.70
CA VAL A 85 5.25 3.79 8.05
C VAL A 85 5.84 2.40 8.26
N ARG A 86 7.10 2.19 7.86
CA ARG A 86 7.81 0.93 8.09
C ARG A 86 7.77 0.53 9.56
N GLU A 87 7.44 -0.72 9.84
CA GLU A 87 7.39 -1.29 11.18
C GLU A 87 8.73 -1.12 11.92
N GLY A 88 8.65 -0.79 13.22
CA GLY A 88 9.84 -0.57 14.07
C GLY A 88 10.52 0.79 13.88
N TRP A 89 9.99 1.68 13.03
CA TRP A 89 10.48 3.05 12.94
C TRP A 89 10.06 3.85 14.17
N LYS A 90 11.04 4.33 14.96
CA LYS A 90 10.77 5.08 16.19
C LYS A 90 10.41 6.53 15.88
N ILE A 91 9.12 6.84 15.85
CA ILE A 91 8.62 8.22 15.77
C ILE A 91 8.56 8.80 17.20
N PRO A 92 9.25 9.91 17.50
CA PRO A 92 9.13 10.58 18.79
C PRO A 92 7.70 11.06 19.07
N GLU A 93 7.26 10.99 20.33
CA GLU A 93 5.91 11.45 20.73
C GLU A 93 5.67 12.95 20.48
N ASN A 94 6.75 13.73 20.36
CA ASN A 94 6.70 15.18 20.15
C ASN A 94 6.82 15.60 18.68
N SER A 95 6.62 14.66 17.74
CA SER A 95 6.61 14.96 16.30
C SER A 95 5.34 15.72 15.91
N VAL A 96 5.50 16.80 15.14
CA VAL A 96 4.45 17.72 14.67
C VAL A 96 4.39 17.82 13.15
#